data_AF-A0A515A7E1-F1
#
_entry.id   AF-A0A515A7E1-F1
#
_cell.length_a   1.000
_cell.length_b   1.000
_cell.length_c   1.000
_cell.angle_alpha   90.00
_cell.angle_beta   90.00
_cell.angle_gamma   90.00
#
_symmetry.space_group_name_H-M   'P 1'
#
loop_
_entity.id
_entity.type
_entity.pdbx_description
1 polymer ?
#
loop_
_entity_poly.entity_id
_entity_poly.type
_entity_poly.pdbx_seq_one_letter_code
_entity_poly.pdbx_strand_id
1 'polypeptide(L)'
;MYIRELADRTGITPDTIRFYEKLNLLQGNRQSRRGHRQYDESHVAGLLQIKFIKAMGFTLKDIQEKFVDWRAGKLTNFEKRAILAAQLQKMDEAAAEIDQVRAYLRKKIGLFPD
;
A
#
# COMPACT_ATOMS: atom_id res chain seq x y z
N MET A 1 0.98 7.08 -21.37
CA MET A 1 0.84 5.61 -21.34
C MET A 1 -0.62 5.18 -21.16
N TYR A 2 -0.98 3.97 -21.61
CA TYR A 2 -2.27 3.33 -21.33
C TYR A 2 -2.16 2.34 -20.16
N ILE A 3 -3.30 1.80 -19.70
CA ILE A 3 -3.35 0.95 -18.49
C ILE A 3 -2.44 -0.29 -18.54
N ARG A 4 -2.22 -0.88 -19.72
CA ARG A 4 -1.33 -2.05 -19.87
C ARG A 4 0.13 -1.66 -19.61
N GLU A 5 0.60 -0.61 -20.27
CA GLU A 5 1.95 -0.07 -20.06
C GLU A 5 2.15 0.42 -18.61
N LEU A 6 1.13 1.06 -18.01
CA LEU A 6 1.18 1.44 -16.60
C LEU A 6 1.29 0.22 -15.68
N ALA A 7 0.56 -0.85 -15.98
CA ALA A 7 0.63 -2.11 -15.25
C ALA A 7 2.04 -2.73 -15.32
N ASP A 8 2.60 -2.80 -16.52
CA ASP A 8 3.94 -3.35 -16.76
C ASP A 8 5.01 -2.57 -15.98
N ARG A 9 4.93 -1.23 -15.98
CA ARG A 9 5.89 -0.37 -15.28
C ARG A 9 5.80 -0.40 -13.76
N THR A 10 4.63 -0.68 -13.21
CA THR A 10 4.38 -0.67 -11.76
C THR A 10 4.36 -2.07 -11.14
N GLY A 11 4.22 -3.10 -11.98
CA GLY A 11 3.94 -4.47 -11.56
C GLY A 11 2.56 -4.61 -10.88
N ILE A 12 1.63 -3.68 -11.13
CA ILE A 12 0.27 -3.71 -10.59
C ILE A 12 -0.67 -4.11 -11.70
N THR A 13 -1.50 -5.12 -11.45
CA THR A 13 -2.42 -5.62 -12.49
C THR A 13 -3.40 -4.54 -12.97
N PRO A 14 -3.84 -4.57 -14.25
CA PRO A 14 -4.83 -3.63 -14.76
C PRO A 14 -6.11 -3.59 -13.92
N ASP A 15 -6.55 -4.73 -13.38
CA ASP A 15 -7.76 -4.79 -12.54
C ASP A 15 -7.55 -4.13 -11.19
N THR A 16 -6.35 -4.24 -10.60
CA THR A 16 -6.01 -3.50 -9.38
C THR A 16 -5.91 -2.00 -9.65
N ILE A 17 -5.37 -1.58 -10.81
CA ILE A 17 -5.36 -0.16 -11.20
C ILE A 17 -6.80 0.37 -11.32
N ARG A 18 -7.69 -0.34 -12.03
CA ARG A 18 -9.11 0.02 -12.13
C ARG A 18 -9.80 0.06 -10.76
N PHE A 19 -9.44 -0.85 -9.86
CA PHE A 19 -9.95 -0.86 -8.51
C PHE A 19 -9.50 0.39 -7.73
N TYR A 20 -8.23 0.78 -7.84
CA TYR A 20 -7.74 2.02 -7.23
C TYR A 20 -8.38 3.28 -7.83
N GLU A 21 -8.74 3.26 -9.11
CA GLU A 21 -9.56 4.32 -9.71
C GLU A 21 -10.96 4.41 -9.11
N LYS A 22 -11.63 3.27 -8.87
CA LYS A 22 -12.94 3.25 -8.20
C LYS A 22 -12.87 3.80 -6.78
N LEU A 23 -11.73 3.62 -6.10
CA LEU A 23 -11.47 4.16 -4.76
C LEU A 23 -10.95 5.60 -4.77
N ASN A 24 -10.87 6.26 -5.93
CA ASN A 24 -10.32 7.61 -6.10
C ASN A 24 -8.88 7.78 -5.58
N LEU A 25 -8.10 6.70 -5.51
CA LEU A 25 -6.69 6.75 -5.10
C LEU A 25 -5.77 7.20 -6.24
N LEU A 26 -6.23 7.00 -7.47
CA LEU A 26 -5.61 7.36 -8.73
C LEU A 26 -6.74 7.72 -9.70
N GLN A 27 -6.57 8.68 -10.61
CA GLN A 27 -7.52 8.87 -11.71
C GLN A 27 -6.76 9.14 -13.01
N GLY A 28 -6.90 8.27 -14.00
CA GLY A 28 -6.32 8.54 -15.32
C GLY A 28 -7.01 9.71 -16.02
N ASN A 29 -6.23 10.48 -16.78
CA ASN A 29 -6.68 11.61 -17.58
C ASN A 29 -7.65 11.17 -18.69
N ARG A 30 -8.81 11.82 -18.77
CA ARG A 30 -9.85 11.53 -19.77
C ARG A 30 -9.56 12.31 -21.07
N GLN A 31 -8.50 11.93 -21.78
CA GLN A 31 -8.07 12.66 -22.99
C GLN A 31 -8.17 11.85 -24.30
N SER A 32 -8.56 10.58 -24.28
CA SER A 32 -8.68 9.84 -25.55
C SER A 32 -9.95 10.24 -26.31
N ARG A 33 -9.77 10.63 -27.58
CA ARG A 33 -10.83 10.70 -28.61
C ARG A 33 -11.65 9.40 -28.74
N ARG A 34 -11.17 8.28 -28.18
CA ARG A 34 -11.80 6.95 -28.20
C ARG A 34 -12.26 6.46 -26.81
N GLY A 35 -12.34 7.33 -25.79
CA GLY A 35 -12.89 6.99 -24.48
C GLY A 35 -11.95 6.23 -23.52
N HIS A 36 -10.72 5.93 -23.93
CA HIS A 36 -9.70 5.31 -23.06
C HIS A 36 -9.03 6.33 -22.12
N ARG A 37 -8.69 5.89 -20.90
CA ARG A 37 -7.89 6.69 -19.96
C ARG A 37 -6.41 6.69 -20.35
N GLN A 38 -5.77 7.83 -20.18
CA GLN A 38 -4.32 7.98 -20.30
C GLN A 38 -3.70 8.28 -18.94
N TYR A 39 -2.49 7.81 -18.77
CA TYR A 39 -1.70 7.97 -17.57
C TYR A 39 -0.35 8.57 -17.95
N ASP A 40 0.25 9.30 -17.03
CA ASP A 40 1.57 9.91 -17.15
C ASP A 40 2.50 9.41 -16.02
N GLU A 41 3.71 9.95 -15.96
CA GLU A 41 4.71 9.58 -14.95
C GLU A 41 4.24 9.78 -13.51
N SER A 42 3.39 10.79 -13.25
CA SER A 42 2.86 11.03 -11.91
C SER A 42 1.99 9.87 -11.42
N HIS A 43 1.33 9.18 -12.35
CA HIS A 43 0.52 8.00 -12.05
C HIS A 43 1.38 6.79 -11.69
N VAL A 44 2.54 6.63 -12.33
CA VAL A 44 3.52 5.60 -11.99
C VAL A 44 4.02 5.83 -10.57
N ALA A 45 4.48 7.06 -10.27
CA ALA A 45 4.95 7.42 -8.94
C ALA A 45 3.88 7.21 -7.85
N GLY A 46 2.64 7.62 -8.12
CA GLY A 46 1.52 7.44 -7.20
C GLY A 46 1.20 5.97 -6.92
N LEU A 47 1.22 5.11 -7.94
CA LEU A 47 1.00 3.67 -7.78
C LEU A 47 2.11 2.98 -7.00
N LEU A 48 3.37 3.34 -7.26
CA LEU A 48 4.51 2.81 -6.49
C LEU A 48 4.45 3.27 -5.02
N GLN A 49 4.01 4.50 -4.77
CA GLN A 49 3.79 4.98 -3.41
C GLN A 49 2.67 4.21 -2.70
N ILE A 50 1.53 3.97 -3.36
CA ILE A 50 0.44 3.14 -2.81
C ILE A 50 0.97 1.74 -2.47
N LYS A 51 1.75 1.13 -3.37
CA LYS A 51 2.38 -0.19 -3.15
C LYS A 51 3.30 -0.19 -1.92
N PHE A 52 4.13 0.84 -1.77
CA PHE A 52 5.01 0.99 -0.62
C PHE A 52 4.23 1.15 0.70
N ILE A 53 3.20 2.00 0.71
CA ILE A 53 2.35 2.22 1.89
C ILE A 53 1.62 0.94 2.30
N LYS A 54 1.09 0.19 1.34
CA LYS A 54 0.50 -1.13 1.61
C LYS A 54 1.51 -2.12 2.20
N ALA A 55 2.77 -2.10 1.74
CA ALA A 55 3.82 -2.96 2.26
C ALA A 55 4.18 -2.64 3.72
N MET A 56 3.99 -1.39 4.16
CA MET A 56 4.11 -0.99 5.58
C MET A 56 2.91 -1.44 6.44
N GLY A 57 1.94 -2.17 5.88
CA GLY A 57 0.79 -2.70 6.60
C GLY A 57 -0.40 -1.72 6.72
N PHE A 58 -0.35 -0.58 6.03
CA PHE A 58 -1.51 0.31 5.94
C PHE A 58 -2.56 -0.25 4.97
N THR A 59 -3.83 -0.02 5.29
CA THR A 59 -4.94 -0.43 4.43
C THR A 59 -5.15 0.58 3.28
N LEU A 60 -5.91 0.17 2.25
CA LEU A 60 -6.33 1.12 1.20
C LEU A 60 -7.19 2.26 1.76
N LYS A 61 -7.94 1.99 2.84
CA LYS A 61 -8.73 3.00 3.55
C LYS A 61 -7.82 4.01 4.25
N ASP A 62 -6.76 3.57 4.93
CA ASP A 62 -5.75 4.46 5.49
C ASP A 62 -5.13 5.35 4.42
N ILE A 63 -4.84 4.79 3.23
CA ILE A 63 -4.30 5.54 2.10
C ILE A 63 -5.28 6.62 1.63
N GLN A 64 -6.58 6.30 1.55
CA GLN A 64 -7.62 7.23 1.14
C GLN A 64 -7.81 8.37 2.15
N GLU A 65 -7.79 8.07 3.45
CA GLU A 65 -8.11 9.02 4.51
C GLU A 65 -6.90 9.84 4.96
N LYS A 66 -5.74 9.20 5.15
CA LYS A 66 -4.56 9.81 5.79
C LYS A 66 -3.55 10.31 4.79
N PHE A 67 -3.36 9.58 3.68
CA PHE A 67 -2.29 9.89 2.73
C PHE A 67 -2.71 10.89 1.64
N VAL A 68 -4.02 11.16 1.49
CA VAL A 68 -4.50 12.30 0.71
C VAL A 68 -4.07 13.62 1.35
N ASP A 69 -4.36 13.81 2.64
CA ASP A 69 -3.95 15.01 3.37
C ASP A 69 -2.43 15.09 3.55
N TRP A 70 -1.76 13.94 3.71
CA TRP A 70 -0.30 13.89 3.67
C TRP A 70 0.26 14.43 2.35
N ARG A 71 -0.22 13.94 1.20
CA ARG A 71 0.24 14.39 -0.13
C ARG A 71 -0.11 15.85 -0.41
N ALA A 72 -1.24 16.32 0.10
CA ALA A 72 -1.65 17.71 0.01
C ALA A 72 -0.83 18.66 0.92
N GLY A 73 0.12 18.13 1.70
CA GLY A 73 0.94 18.92 2.62
C GLY A 73 0.17 19.46 3.82
N LYS A 74 -1.04 18.93 4.08
CA LYS A 74 -1.93 19.41 5.14
C LYS A 74 -1.59 18.87 6.53
N LEU A 75 -0.80 17.79 6.60
CA LEU A 75 -0.34 17.22 7.86
C LEU A 75 0.97 17.89 8.31
N THR A 76 0.98 18.26 9.59
CA THR A 76 2.18 18.67 10.32
C THR A 76 3.17 17.51 10.44
N ASN A 77 4.44 17.82 10.70
CA ASN A 77 5.45 16.78 10.95
C ASN A 77 5.13 15.93 12.19
N PHE A 78 4.46 16.51 13.18
CA PHE A 78 3.99 15.78 14.36
C PHE A 78 2.96 14.71 13.98
N GLU A 79 1.93 15.07 13.21
CA GLU A 79 0.90 14.13 12.74
C GLU A 79 1.48 13.03 11.86
N LYS A 80 2.40 13.39 10.94
CA LYS A 80 3.11 12.41 10.10
C LYS A 80 3.89 11.40 10.95
N ARG A 81 4.62 11.89 11.96
CA ARG A 81 5.37 11.03 12.89
C ARG A 81 4.44 10.14 13.71
N ALA A 82 3.31 10.67 14.19
CA ALA A 82 2.32 9.92 14.96
C ALA A 82 1.72 8.75 14.15
N ILE A 83 1.37 8.98 12.89
CA ILE A 83 0.86 7.93 11.99
C ILE A 83 1.89 6.80 11.82
N LEU A 84 3.15 7.14 11.55
CA LEU A 84 4.21 6.16 11.37
C LEU A 84 4.53 5.41 12.67
N ALA A 85 4.61 6.11 13.80
CA ALA A 85 4.89 5.50 15.10
C ALA A 85 3.77 4.52 15.51
N ALA A 86 2.50 4.90 15.31
CA ALA A 86 1.37 4.02 15.60
C ALA A 86 1.38 2.76 14.73
N GLN A 87 1.80 2.87 13.46
CA GLN A 87 1.92 1.70 12.59
C GLN A 87 3.10 0.81 12.98
N LEU A 88 4.25 1.40 13.32
CA LEU A 88 5.41 0.65 13.80
C LEU A 88 5.06 -0.14 15.06
N GLN A 89 4.39 0.48 16.03
CA GLN A 89 3.95 -0.20 17.25
C GLN A 89 3.06 -1.42 16.93
N LYS A 90 2.10 -1.29 16.01
CA LYS A 90 1.26 -2.43 15.59
C LYS A 90 2.06 -3.55 14.95
N MET A 91 3.10 -3.22 14.18
CA MET A 91 3.98 -4.22 13.58
C MET A 91 4.83 -4.93 14.63
N ASP A 92 5.33 -4.20 15.63
CA ASP A 92 6.09 -4.77 16.75
C ASP A 92 5.23 -5.71 17.60
N GLU A 93 3.98 -5.34 17.87
CA GLU A 93 2.99 -6.19 18.55
C GLU A 93 2.72 -7.49 17.77
N ALA A 94 2.46 -7.39 16.46
CA ALA A 94 2.24 -8.56 15.61
C ALA A 94 3.49 -9.46 15.51
N ALA A 95 4.69 -8.86 15.46
CA ALA A 95 5.94 -9.61 15.46
C ALA A 95 6.13 -10.41 16.76
N ALA A 96 5.82 -9.79 17.90
CA ALA A 96 5.89 -10.45 19.20
C ALA A 96 4.93 -11.67 19.29
N GLU A 97 3.70 -11.55 18.78
CA GLU A 97 2.76 -12.66 18.71
C GLU A 97 3.28 -13.81 17.82
N ILE A 98 3.82 -13.48 16.64
CA ILE A 98 4.43 -14.46 15.75
C ILE A 98 5.59 -15.18 16.44
N ASP A 99 6.46 -14.46 17.16
CA ASP A 99 7.58 -15.06 17.86
C ASP A 99 7.15 -15.99 19.00
N GLN A 100 6.06 -15.66 19.71
CA GLN A 100 5.46 -16.57 20.70
C GLN A 100 4.99 -17.88 20.05
N VAL A 101 4.28 -17.81 18.92
CA VAL A 101 3.83 -19.00 18.18
C VAL A 101 5.02 -19.82 17.69
N ARG A 102 6.06 -19.17 17.15
CA ARG A 102 7.29 -19.84 16.70
C ARG A 102 7.99 -20.58 17.85
N ALA A 103 8.07 -19.96 19.03
CA ALA A 103 8.66 -20.58 20.21
C ALA A 103 7.88 -21.83 20.64
N TYR A 104 6.54 -21.76 20.65
CA TYR A 104 5.68 -22.90 20.95
C TYR A 104 5.89 -24.06 19.96
N LEU A 105 5.90 -23.77 18.66
CA LEU A 105 6.10 -24.80 17.62
C LEU A 105 7.48 -25.45 17.71
N ARG A 106 8.54 -24.67 17.94
CA ARG A 106 9.90 -25.20 18.16
C ARG A 106 9.94 -26.17 19.34
N LYS A 107 9.29 -25.83 20.46
CA LYS A 107 9.18 -26.71 21.62
C LYS A 107 8.45 -28.01 21.26
N LYS A 108 7.34 -27.93 20.54
CA LYS A 108 6.56 -29.11 20.11
C LYS A 108 7.35 -30.02 19.18
N ILE A 109 8.06 -29.46 18.20
CA ILE A 109 8.91 -30.24 17.28
C ILE A 109 9.98 -31.01 18.06
N GLY A 110 10.65 -30.36 19.02
CA GLY A 110 11.67 -31.01 19.85
C GLY A 110 11.16 -32.15 20.75
N LEU A 111 9.84 -32.32 20.91
CA LEU A 111 9.25 -33.45 21.65
C LEU A 111 9.11 -34.72 20.79
N PHE A 112 9.28 -34.62 19.47
CA PHE A 112 9.21 -35.74 18.53
C PHE A 112 10.55 -35.89 17.80
N PRO A 113 11.61 -36.39 18.48
CA PRO A 113 12.87 -36.69 17.82
C PRO A 113 12.70 -37.87 16.84
N ASP A 114 13.48 -37.84 15.75
CA ASP A 114 13.60 -38.93 14.77
C ASP A 114 14.14 -40.23 15.39
#